data_AF-F8JVS4-F1
#
_entry.id   AF-F8JVS4-F1
#
_cell.length_a   1.000
_cell.length_b   1.000
_cell.length_c   1.000
_cell.angle_alpha   90.00
_cell.angle_beta   90.00
_cell.angle_gamma   90.00
#
_symmetry.space_group_name_H-M   'P 1'
#
loop_
_entity.id
_entity.type
_entity.pdbx_description
1 polymer ?
#
loop_
_entity_poly.entity_id
_entity_poly.type
_entity_poly.pdbx_seq_one_letter_code
_entity_poly.pdbx_strand_id
1 'polypeptide(L)'
;MTEVPTRRPQGAPCWVSLMVRSLPVTQEFYSGLFGWEFQPGPRHFGPYVRATLDGRMVAGIGEAPRGRRLPIAWTTYLSSPDADATAELIRVCGGTVAVGPLDADDEAGRMVIAADPSGAVFGVWQPGLHPGLQVSGEPGSLAWSELVTREAGAVAKFYTAVFGYESEATGGATAADHLTLRLNGRRVAGVHGVGRALPADRGAHWMTYFAVADPDAAAARVVELGGRVLDEPADRAFGRQATVADVEGAVFTVIRPTAAG
;
A
#
# COMPACT_ATOMS: atom_id res chain seq x y z
N MET A 1 -12.18 24.75 16.90
CA MET A 1 -12.99 24.20 15.79
C MET A 1 -12.20 23.03 15.25
N THR A 2 -12.49 21.81 15.69
CA THR A 2 -11.75 20.62 15.29
C THR A 2 -12.09 20.37 13.83
N GLU A 3 -11.12 20.59 12.95
CA GLU A 3 -11.28 20.33 11.52
C GLU A 3 -11.52 18.83 11.34
N VAL A 4 -12.73 18.46 10.93
CA VAL A 4 -13.05 17.06 10.64
C VAL A 4 -12.20 16.68 9.44
N PRO A 5 -11.29 15.68 9.54
CA PRO A 5 -10.48 15.29 8.41
C PRO A 5 -11.38 14.93 7.23
N THR A 6 -11.09 15.50 6.06
CA THR A 6 -11.86 15.26 4.84
C THR A 6 -11.92 13.75 4.58
N ARG A 7 -13.11 13.14 4.71
CA ARG A 7 -13.28 11.70 4.50
C ARG A 7 -12.84 11.35 3.07
N ARG A 8 -11.88 10.44 2.96
CA ARG A 8 -11.49 9.87 1.67
C ARG A 8 -12.67 9.09 1.07
N PRO A 9 -12.84 9.10 -0.27
CA PRO A 9 -13.84 8.24 -0.91
C PRO A 9 -13.61 6.78 -0.55
N GLN A 10 -14.70 6.02 -0.38
CA GLN A 10 -14.63 4.56 -0.18
C GLN A 10 -13.80 3.93 -1.29
N GLY A 11 -12.85 3.06 -0.92
CA GLY A 11 -11.91 2.43 -1.82
C GLY A 11 -10.64 3.22 -2.08
N ALA A 12 -10.55 4.52 -1.78
CA ALA A 12 -9.29 5.23 -2.03
C ALA A 12 -8.17 4.65 -1.13
N PRO A 13 -6.98 4.33 -1.66
CA PRO A 13 -5.81 4.02 -0.82
C PRO A 13 -5.59 5.15 0.18
N CYS A 14 -5.55 4.79 1.45
CA CYS A 14 -5.61 5.74 2.55
C CYS A 14 -4.53 5.55 3.61
N TRP A 15 -3.87 4.40 3.61
CA TRP A 15 -2.77 4.07 4.50
C TRP A 15 -1.95 2.93 3.92
N VAL A 16 -0.68 2.86 4.32
CA VAL A 16 0.18 1.71 4.07
C VAL A 16 0.84 1.31 5.38
N SER A 17 0.88 0.00 5.66
CA SER A 17 1.55 -0.52 6.85
C SER A 17 2.48 -1.66 6.49
N LEU A 18 3.62 -1.72 7.17
CA LEU A 18 4.56 -2.82 7.06
C LEU A 18 4.59 -3.61 8.37
N MET A 19 4.61 -4.94 8.28
CA MET A 19 4.88 -5.82 9.42
C MET A 19 6.30 -6.35 9.31
N VAL A 20 7.12 -6.07 10.33
CA VAL A 20 8.56 -6.38 10.36
C VAL A 20 8.93 -7.28 11.54
N ARG A 21 10.16 -7.78 11.59
CA ARG A 21 10.64 -8.58 12.72
C ARG A 21 11.37 -7.73 13.75
N SER A 22 11.90 -6.58 13.35
CA SER A 22 12.69 -5.69 14.19
C SER A 22 12.45 -4.23 13.84
N LEU A 23 11.64 -3.55 14.67
CA LEU A 23 11.41 -2.11 14.50
C LEU A 23 12.68 -1.25 14.47
N PRO A 24 13.73 -1.46 15.29
CA PRO A 24 14.91 -0.59 15.27
C PRO A 24 15.62 -0.55 13.91
N VAL A 25 15.99 -1.73 13.38
CA VAL A 25 16.66 -1.86 12.07
C VAL A 25 15.81 -1.31 10.92
N THR A 26 14.49 -1.55 10.95
CA THR A 26 13.58 -1.00 9.93
C THR A 26 13.47 0.52 10.01
N GLN A 27 13.43 1.09 11.22
CA GLN A 27 13.39 2.54 11.41
C GLN A 27 14.67 3.21 10.90
N GLU A 28 15.84 2.64 11.19
CA GLU A 28 17.13 3.14 10.66
C GLU A 28 17.14 3.14 9.13
N PHE A 29 16.68 2.05 8.51
CA PHE A 29 16.59 1.93 7.06
C PHE A 29 15.69 3.01 6.46
N TYR A 30 14.44 3.14 6.93
CA TYR A 30 13.50 4.10 6.32
C TYR A 30 13.78 5.56 6.70
N SER A 31 14.40 5.81 7.86
CA SER A 31 14.94 7.14 8.18
C SER A 31 16.06 7.51 7.21
N GLY A 32 17.00 6.58 6.94
CA GLY A 32 18.11 6.81 6.03
C GLY A 32 17.73 6.90 4.54
N LEU A 33 16.59 6.31 4.14
CA LEU A 33 16.12 6.30 2.75
C LEU A 33 15.17 7.46 2.44
N PHE A 34 14.22 7.75 3.34
CA PHE A 34 13.15 8.72 3.09
C PHE A 34 13.16 9.93 4.03
N GLY A 35 14.07 9.96 5.02
CA GLY A 35 14.06 11.00 6.05
C GLY A 35 12.89 10.85 7.04
N TRP A 36 12.34 9.64 7.18
CA TRP A 36 11.24 9.42 8.10
C TRP A 36 11.68 9.56 9.56
N GLU A 37 10.81 10.19 10.33
CA GLU A 37 10.81 10.18 11.79
C GLU A 37 9.73 9.22 12.28
N PHE A 38 9.83 8.79 13.54
CA PHE A 38 8.93 7.78 14.09
C PHE A 38 8.33 8.21 15.42
N GLN A 39 7.01 8.07 15.52
CA GLN A 39 6.25 8.34 16.74
C GLN A 39 5.57 7.06 17.22
N PRO A 40 5.41 6.86 18.54
CA PRO A 40 4.64 5.72 19.05
C PRO A 40 3.22 5.69 18.48
N GLY A 41 2.77 4.54 17.99
CA GLY A 41 1.39 4.36 17.55
C GLY A 41 0.56 3.44 18.47
N PRO A 42 -0.65 3.03 18.02
CA PRO A 42 -1.51 2.09 18.75
C PRO A 42 -0.76 0.82 19.13
N ARG A 43 -1.02 0.24 20.30
CA ARG A 43 -0.24 -0.91 20.82
C ARG A 43 -1.06 -2.18 21.01
N HIS A 44 -2.37 -2.13 20.77
CA HIS A 44 -3.32 -3.24 20.94
C HIS A 44 -2.83 -4.54 20.33
N PHE A 45 -2.31 -4.44 19.11
CA PHE A 45 -1.92 -5.58 18.28
C PHE A 45 -0.40 -5.85 18.32
N GLY A 46 0.32 -5.19 19.22
CA GLY A 46 1.77 -5.31 19.37
C GLY A 46 2.52 -3.98 19.20
N PRO A 47 3.87 -4.02 19.26
CA PRO A 47 4.69 -2.84 19.02
C PRO A 47 4.42 -2.25 17.64
N TYR A 48 4.16 -0.94 17.59
CA TYR A 48 3.88 -0.25 16.35
C TYR A 48 4.31 1.23 16.45
N VAL A 49 4.81 1.75 15.34
CA VAL A 49 5.19 3.15 15.17
C VAL A 49 4.50 3.75 13.95
N ARG A 50 4.21 5.04 14.04
CA ARG A 50 3.79 5.87 12.90
C ARG A 50 5.05 6.53 12.33
N ALA A 51 5.27 6.34 11.04
CA ALA A 51 6.28 7.09 10.30
C ALA A 51 5.73 8.46 9.90
N THR A 52 6.56 9.49 10.02
CA THR A 52 6.23 10.87 9.65
C THR A 52 7.30 11.47 8.75
N LEU A 53 6.88 12.31 7.80
CA LEU A 53 7.73 13.16 6.98
C LEU A 53 7.36 14.61 7.25
N ASP A 54 8.29 15.42 7.76
CA ASP A 54 8.04 16.79 8.23
C ASP A 54 6.85 16.88 9.20
N GLY A 55 6.76 15.93 10.13
CA GLY A 55 5.66 15.83 11.09
C GLY A 55 4.31 15.34 10.53
N ARG A 56 4.22 15.05 9.22
CA ARG A 56 3.00 14.52 8.57
C ARG A 56 3.06 13.00 8.43
N MET A 57 2.00 12.30 8.82
CA MET A 57 1.92 10.84 8.77
C MET A 57 2.01 10.27 7.34
N VAL A 58 2.87 9.27 7.14
CA VAL A 58 3.13 8.63 5.83
C VAL A 58 3.02 7.11 5.82
N ALA A 59 3.20 6.43 6.94
CA ALA A 59 3.11 4.97 7.01
C ALA A 59 2.98 4.45 8.45
N GLY A 60 2.56 3.19 8.57
CA GLY A 60 2.62 2.39 9.79
C GLY A 60 3.69 1.33 9.73
N ILE A 61 4.37 1.06 10.84
CA ILE A 61 5.28 -0.08 10.94
C ILE A 61 5.00 -0.82 12.25
N GLY A 62 4.59 -2.08 12.16
CA GLY A 62 4.33 -2.96 13.29
C GLY A 62 5.36 -4.08 13.39
N GLU A 63 5.60 -4.58 14.60
CA GLU A 63 6.44 -5.76 14.82
C GLU A 63 5.59 -7.02 14.86
N ALA A 64 5.93 -8.01 14.04
CA ALA A 64 5.28 -9.31 14.02
C ALA A 64 5.58 -10.06 15.32
N PRO A 65 4.59 -10.78 15.91
CA PRO A 65 4.81 -11.57 17.11
C PRO A 65 5.93 -12.61 16.92
N ARG A 66 6.80 -12.73 17.94
CA ARG A 66 7.89 -13.71 17.93
C ARG A 66 7.36 -15.11 17.67
N GLY A 67 8.03 -15.85 16.80
CA GLY A 67 7.67 -17.23 16.45
C GLY A 67 6.59 -17.35 15.36
N ARG A 68 5.95 -16.26 14.92
CA ARG A 68 5.13 -16.27 13.70
C ARG A 68 5.96 -15.87 12.49
N ARG A 69 5.82 -16.65 11.41
CA ARG A 69 6.37 -16.32 10.09
C ARG A 69 5.27 -15.66 9.26
N LEU A 70 5.04 -14.38 9.50
CA LEU A 70 4.19 -13.57 8.61
C LEU A 70 5.03 -13.09 7.42
N PRO A 71 4.43 -12.95 6.22
CA PRO A 71 5.12 -12.32 5.09
C PRO A 71 5.56 -10.91 5.45
N ILE A 72 6.82 -10.58 5.13
CA ILE A 72 7.32 -9.20 5.23
C ILE A 72 6.91 -8.48 3.95
N ALA A 73 5.79 -7.76 4.02
CA ALA A 73 5.23 -7.07 2.88
C ALA A 73 4.48 -5.81 3.32
N TRP A 74 4.57 -4.78 2.48
CA TRP A 74 3.71 -3.61 2.60
C TRP A 74 2.26 -4.00 2.33
N THR A 75 1.36 -3.55 3.20
CA THR A 75 -0.09 -3.75 3.08
C THR A 75 -0.76 -2.41 2.77
N THR A 76 -1.42 -2.33 1.62
CA THR A 76 -2.26 -1.19 1.25
C THR A 76 -3.60 -1.25 1.97
N TYR A 77 -4.04 -0.14 2.54
CA TYR A 77 -5.37 0.00 3.15
C TYR A 77 -6.28 0.87 2.29
N LEU A 78 -7.47 0.37 2.02
CA LEU A 78 -8.52 1.04 1.27
C LEU A 78 -9.53 1.66 2.23
N SER A 79 -9.91 2.92 1.99
CA SER A 79 -10.81 3.64 2.90
C SER A 79 -12.22 3.04 2.89
N SER A 80 -12.89 3.01 4.03
CA SER A 80 -14.30 2.70 4.11
C SER A 80 -15.03 3.61 5.11
N PRO A 81 -16.27 4.04 4.82
CA PRO A 81 -17.10 4.69 5.81
C PRO A 81 -17.64 3.72 6.88
N ASP A 82 -17.68 2.43 6.59
CA ASP A 82 -18.24 1.36 7.42
C ASP A 82 -17.48 0.04 7.17
N ALA A 83 -16.60 -0.31 8.12
CA ALA A 83 -15.78 -1.50 8.06
C ALA A 83 -16.59 -2.81 8.13
N ASP A 84 -17.71 -2.83 8.86
CA ASP A 84 -18.56 -4.03 8.97
C ASP A 84 -19.26 -4.31 7.65
N ALA A 85 -19.93 -3.31 7.09
CA ALA A 85 -20.62 -3.45 5.81
C ALA A 85 -19.64 -3.82 4.68
N THR A 86 -18.43 -3.25 4.70
CA THR A 86 -17.40 -3.56 3.71
C THR A 86 -16.89 -4.99 3.87
N ALA A 87 -16.66 -5.46 5.11
CA ALA A 87 -16.24 -6.83 5.36
C ALA A 87 -17.28 -7.86 4.90
N GLU A 88 -18.58 -7.59 5.12
CA GLU A 88 -19.63 -8.46 4.58
C GLU A 88 -19.63 -8.48 3.05
N LEU A 89 -19.50 -7.32 2.41
CA LEU A 89 -19.48 -7.24 0.95
C LEU A 89 -18.27 -7.97 0.36
N ILE A 90 -17.10 -7.89 1.01
CA ILE A 90 -15.91 -8.66 0.65
C ILE A 90 -16.23 -10.17 0.63
N ARG A 91 -16.88 -10.70 1.68
CA ARG A 91 -17.24 -12.13 1.75
C ARG A 91 -18.24 -12.51 0.66
N VAL A 92 -19.28 -11.70 0.46
CA VAL A 92 -20.31 -11.93 -0.56
C VAL A 92 -19.70 -11.95 -1.97
N CYS A 93 -18.72 -11.09 -2.24
CA CYS A 93 -18.03 -11.03 -3.53
C CYS A 93 -16.91 -12.08 -3.69
N GLY A 94 -16.78 -13.04 -2.78
CA GLY A 94 -15.83 -14.15 -2.86
C GLY A 94 -14.42 -13.86 -2.33
N GLY A 95 -14.22 -12.71 -1.69
CA GLY A 95 -13.02 -12.43 -0.92
C GLY A 95 -13.03 -13.11 0.45
N THR A 96 -11.88 -13.13 1.11
CA THR A 96 -11.73 -13.67 2.47
C THR A 96 -11.49 -12.53 3.45
N VAL A 97 -12.18 -12.53 4.60
CA VAL A 97 -11.86 -11.65 5.73
C VAL A 97 -11.04 -12.47 6.73
N ALA A 98 -9.75 -12.16 6.86
CA ALA A 98 -8.81 -12.90 7.70
C ALA A 98 -8.76 -12.34 9.13
N VAL A 99 -8.83 -11.03 9.27
CA VAL A 99 -8.85 -10.31 10.55
C VAL A 99 -9.87 -9.19 10.45
N GLY A 100 -10.59 -8.90 11.53
CA GLY A 100 -11.54 -7.80 11.55
C GLY A 100 -12.96 -8.17 11.15
N PRO A 101 -13.88 -7.20 11.24
CA PRO A 101 -13.67 -5.82 11.69
C PRO A 101 -13.30 -5.71 13.18
N LEU A 102 -12.27 -4.93 13.51
CA LEU A 102 -11.81 -4.69 14.88
C LEU A 102 -11.51 -3.21 15.08
N ASP A 103 -11.75 -2.72 16.29
CA ASP A 103 -11.37 -1.38 16.70
C ASP A 103 -9.85 -1.29 16.90
N ALA A 104 -9.26 -0.17 16.49
CA ALA A 104 -7.90 0.21 16.87
C ALA A 104 -7.93 1.08 18.13
N ASP A 105 -6.85 1.08 18.91
CA ASP A 105 -6.76 1.85 20.17
C ASP A 105 -7.04 3.35 19.97
N ASP A 106 -7.37 4.02 21.08
CA ASP A 106 -7.46 5.48 21.18
C ASP A 106 -8.40 6.10 20.13
N GLU A 107 -9.49 5.41 19.83
CA GLU A 107 -10.48 5.84 18.83
C GLU A 107 -9.86 6.09 17.44
N ALA A 108 -8.70 5.49 17.14
CA ALA A 108 -7.96 5.73 15.91
C ALA A 108 -8.81 5.39 14.68
N GLY A 109 -9.58 4.31 14.74
CA GLY A 109 -10.45 3.84 13.68
C GLY A 109 -10.74 2.36 13.80
N ARG A 110 -11.19 1.75 12.71
CA ARG A 110 -11.48 0.31 12.63
C ARG A 110 -10.81 -0.30 11.42
N MET A 111 -10.32 -1.52 11.57
CA MET A 111 -9.58 -2.22 10.52
C MET A 111 -10.14 -3.60 10.17
N VAL A 112 -9.93 -3.98 8.92
CA VAL A 112 -10.10 -5.34 8.39
C VAL A 112 -8.84 -5.70 7.63
N ILE A 113 -8.36 -6.94 7.75
CA ILE A 113 -7.40 -7.53 6.80
C ILE A 113 -8.15 -8.59 5.99
N ALA A 114 -8.12 -8.41 4.67
CA ALA A 114 -8.82 -9.25 3.73
C ALA A 114 -7.89 -9.74 2.62
N ALA A 115 -8.34 -10.74 1.88
CA ALA A 115 -7.75 -11.15 0.62
C ALA A 115 -8.82 -11.15 -0.47
N ASP A 116 -8.47 -10.67 -1.66
CA ASP A 116 -9.34 -10.76 -2.83
C ASP A 116 -9.42 -12.21 -3.36
N PRO A 117 -10.29 -12.52 -4.35
CA PRO A 117 -10.41 -13.87 -4.90
C PRO A 117 -9.13 -14.41 -5.57
N SER A 118 -8.16 -13.55 -5.89
CA SER A 118 -6.84 -13.94 -6.41
C SER A 118 -5.81 -14.19 -5.29
N GLY A 119 -6.18 -13.95 -4.04
CA GLY A 119 -5.35 -14.12 -2.86
C GLY A 119 -4.55 -12.87 -2.45
N ALA A 120 -4.73 -11.72 -3.12
CA ALA A 120 -3.97 -10.53 -2.77
C ALA A 120 -4.49 -9.92 -1.47
N VAL A 121 -3.59 -9.79 -0.49
CA VAL A 121 -3.92 -9.23 0.82
C VAL A 121 -4.00 -7.70 0.77
N PHE A 122 -5.04 -7.15 1.37
CA PHE A 122 -5.24 -5.71 1.56
C PHE A 122 -5.92 -5.42 2.89
N GLY A 123 -5.78 -4.19 3.36
CA GLY A 123 -6.49 -3.67 4.53
C GLY A 123 -7.72 -2.86 4.14
N VAL A 124 -8.71 -2.80 5.02
CA VAL A 124 -9.76 -1.78 4.99
C VAL A 124 -9.59 -0.92 6.24
N TRP A 125 -9.70 0.40 6.07
CA TRP A 125 -9.61 1.36 7.17
C TRP A 125 -10.83 2.26 7.23
N GLN A 126 -11.57 2.18 8.33
CA GLN A 126 -12.58 3.15 8.69
C GLN A 126 -11.97 4.18 9.64
N PRO A 127 -11.81 5.45 9.20
CA PRO A 127 -11.12 6.46 10.00
C PRO A 127 -11.95 6.89 11.22
N GLY A 128 -11.28 6.93 12.38
CA GLY A 128 -11.67 7.69 13.57
C GLY A 128 -10.74 8.89 13.73
N LEU A 129 -10.03 8.99 14.85
CA LEU A 129 -9.02 10.03 15.10
C LEU A 129 -7.76 9.90 14.25
N HIS A 130 -7.47 8.71 13.69
CA HIS A 130 -6.38 8.52 12.74
C HIS A 130 -6.92 8.59 11.30
N PRO A 131 -6.73 9.73 10.61
CA PRO A 131 -7.31 9.96 9.28
C PRO A 131 -6.65 9.16 8.14
N GLY A 132 -5.53 8.49 8.42
CA GLY A 132 -4.68 7.85 7.41
C GLY A 132 -3.51 8.76 7.02
N LEU A 133 -3.08 8.67 5.75
CA LEU A 133 -2.00 9.47 5.20
C LEU A 133 -2.30 10.97 5.35
N GLN A 134 -1.28 11.78 5.63
CA GLN A 134 -1.39 13.24 5.62
C GLN A 134 -0.62 13.89 4.47
N VAL A 135 0.26 13.11 3.82
CA VAL A 135 0.97 13.50 2.59
C VAL A 135 1.07 12.30 1.66
N SER A 136 0.98 12.56 0.35
CA SER A 136 1.09 11.58 -0.72
C SER A 136 1.59 12.26 -1.99
N GLY A 137 2.41 11.57 -2.78
CA GLY A 137 2.98 12.07 -4.04
C GLY A 137 4.24 12.93 -3.89
N GLU A 138 4.57 13.39 -2.69
CA GLU A 138 5.84 14.06 -2.38
C GLU A 138 6.97 13.02 -2.17
N PRO A 139 8.23 13.33 -2.51
CA PRO A 139 9.36 12.44 -2.19
C PRO A 139 9.36 11.98 -0.72
N GLY A 140 9.49 10.68 -0.50
CA GLY A 140 9.36 10.04 0.82
C GLY A 140 7.92 9.67 1.21
N SER A 141 6.93 9.84 0.36
CA SER A 141 5.52 9.48 0.66
C SER A 141 4.92 8.53 -0.37
N LEU A 142 3.75 7.96 -0.07
CA LEU A 142 3.04 7.08 -1.00
C LEU A 142 2.73 7.82 -2.31
N ALA A 143 3.17 7.28 -3.43
CA ALA A 143 2.89 7.79 -4.77
C ALA A 143 1.76 7.02 -5.46
N TRP A 144 1.76 5.68 -5.32
CA TRP A 144 0.83 4.81 -6.03
C TRP A 144 0.65 3.48 -5.31
N SER A 145 -0.50 2.85 -5.53
CA SER A 145 -0.78 1.47 -5.12
C SER A 145 -1.24 0.70 -6.35
N GLU A 146 -0.59 -0.42 -6.62
CA GLU A 146 -0.88 -1.25 -7.80
C GLU A 146 -1.11 -2.70 -7.37
N LEU A 147 -2.24 -3.27 -7.75
CA LEU A 147 -2.48 -4.69 -7.58
C LEU A 147 -1.80 -5.47 -8.72
N VAL A 148 -0.80 -6.27 -8.39
CA VAL A 148 -0.18 -7.22 -9.32
C VAL A 148 -0.91 -8.55 -9.21
N THR A 149 -1.46 -9.03 -10.32
CA THR A 149 -2.29 -10.26 -10.37
C THR A 149 -2.03 -11.07 -11.64
N ARG A 150 -2.70 -12.22 -11.77
CA ARG A 150 -2.64 -13.02 -12.99
C ARG A 150 -3.41 -12.38 -14.14
N GLU A 151 -4.65 -11.94 -13.88
CA GLU A 151 -5.60 -11.38 -14.86
C GLU A 151 -6.29 -10.15 -14.24
N ALA A 152 -6.02 -8.95 -14.76
CA ALA A 152 -6.53 -7.70 -14.20
C ALA A 152 -8.05 -7.60 -14.32
N GLY A 153 -8.60 -7.93 -15.49
CA GLY A 153 -10.04 -7.84 -15.75
C GLY A 153 -10.90 -8.75 -14.87
N ALA A 154 -10.37 -9.89 -14.43
CA ALA A 154 -11.10 -10.81 -13.55
C ALA A 154 -11.23 -10.23 -12.13
N VAL A 155 -10.12 -9.76 -11.56
CA VAL A 155 -10.10 -9.26 -10.18
C VAL A 155 -10.68 -7.85 -10.06
N ALA A 156 -10.59 -7.01 -11.10
CA ALA A 156 -11.16 -5.67 -11.08
C ALA A 156 -12.68 -5.67 -10.80
N LYS A 157 -13.41 -6.70 -11.25
CA LYS A 157 -14.85 -6.87 -10.96
C LYS A 157 -15.14 -6.97 -9.47
N PHE A 158 -14.27 -7.65 -8.71
CA PHE A 158 -14.39 -7.73 -7.25
C PHE A 158 -14.24 -6.34 -6.63
N TYR A 159 -13.20 -5.60 -7.02
CA TYR A 159 -12.96 -4.26 -6.48
C TYR A 159 -14.06 -3.27 -6.90
N THR A 160 -14.59 -3.36 -8.13
CA THR A 160 -15.76 -2.59 -8.55
C THR A 160 -16.99 -2.92 -7.70
N ALA A 161 -17.26 -4.20 -7.42
CA ALA A 161 -18.41 -4.61 -6.62
C ALA A 161 -18.29 -4.13 -5.15
N VAL A 162 -17.10 -4.21 -4.56
CA VAL A 162 -16.88 -3.88 -3.14
C VAL A 162 -16.71 -2.37 -2.90
N PHE A 163 -16.03 -1.67 -3.80
CA PHE A 163 -15.63 -0.27 -3.59
C PHE A 163 -16.18 0.72 -4.63
N GLY A 164 -16.90 0.22 -5.64
CA GLY A 164 -17.51 1.09 -6.65
C GLY A 164 -16.53 1.69 -7.65
N TYR A 165 -15.34 1.09 -7.85
CA TYR A 165 -14.39 1.61 -8.82
C TYR A 165 -14.93 1.54 -10.25
N GLU A 166 -14.66 2.60 -11.00
CA GLU A 166 -14.63 2.57 -12.46
C GLU A 166 -13.24 2.10 -12.91
N SER A 167 -13.16 1.21 -13.91
CA SER A 167 -11.89 0.73 -14.45
C SER A 167 -11.70 1.16 -15.90
N GLU A 168 -10.53 1.69 -16.24
CA GLU A 168 -10.15 2.12 -17.58
C GLU A 168 -8.87 1.39 -18.02
N ALA A 169 -8.82 0.90 -19.26
CA ALA A 169 -7.60 0.30 -19.79
C ALA A 169 -6.49 1.35 -19.90
N THR A 170 -5.30 1.05 -19.38
CA THR A 170 -4.20 2.01 -19.36
C THR A 170 -3.32 1.83 -20.58
N GLY A 171 -3.11 2.87 -21.39
CA GLY A 171 -2.17 2.83 -22.53
C GLY A 171 -2.74 2.30 -23.86
N GLY A 172 -4.06 2.15 -23.97
CA GLY A 172 -4.75 1.76 -25.21
C GLY A 172 -4.73 0.25 -25.50
N ALA A 173 -5.24 -0.15 -26.68
CA ALA A 173 -5.48 -1.56 -27.06
C ALA A 173 -4.21 -2.44 -27.16
N THR A 174 -3.02 -1.85 -27.09
CA THR A 174 -1.72 -2.55 -27.17
C THR A 174 -1.01 -2.66 -25.84
N ALA A 175 -1.54 -2.04 -24.77
CA ALA A 175 -0.95 -2.16 -23.45
C ALA A 175 -1.26 -3.53 -22.85
N ALA A 176 -0.25 -4.11 -22.19
CA ALA A 176 -0.40 -5.29 -21.35
C ALA A 176 -1.62 -5.14 -20.43
N ASP A 177 -2.21 -6.26 -20.01
CA ASP A 177 -3.40 -6.38 -19.15
C ASP A 177 -3.32 -5.46 -17.92
N HIS A 178 -3.67 -4.18 -18.07
CA HIS A 178 -3.43 -3.15 -17.07
C HIS A 178 -4.59 -2.16 -17.03
N LEU A 179 -5.21 -2.05 -15.87
CA LEU A 179 -6.36 -1.19 -15.60
C LEU A 179 -5.98 -0.08 -14.61
N THR A 180 -6.46 1.13 -14.86
CA THR A 180 -6.47 2.20 -13.87
C THR A 180 -7.83 2.20 -13.19
N LEU A 181 -7.85 2.12 -11.86
CA LEU A 181 -9.04 2.25 -11.03
C LEU A 181 -9.30 3.71 -10.71
N ARG A 182 -10.57 4.12 -10.83
CA ARG A 182 -11.02 5.50 -10.62
C ARG A 182 -12.16 5.56 -9.60
N LEU A 183 -12.17 6.64 -8.83
CA LEU A 183 -13.27 7.03 -7.94
C LEU A 183 -13.58 8.50 -8.18
N ASN A 184 -14.85 8.85 -8.41
CA ASN A 184 -15.30 10.21 -8.66
C ASN A 184 -14.45 10.91 -9.75
N GLY A 185 -14.17 10.18 -10.85
CA GLY A 185 -13.36 10.69 -11.95
C GLY A 185 -11.86 10.85 -11.64
N ARG A 186 -11.36 10.49 -10.46
CA ARG A 186 -9.92 10.54 -10.12
C ARG A 186 -9.28 9.16 -10.17
N ARG A 187 -8.07 9.08 -10.72
CA ARG A 187 -7.24 7.86 -10.67
C ARG A 187 -6.76 7.63 -9.24
N VAL A 188 -6.90 6.40 -8.73
CA VAL A 188 -6.60 6.09 -7.32
C VAL A 188 -5.72 4.86 -7.12
N ALA A 189 -5.72 3.90 -8.04
CA ALA A 189 -4.89 2.70 -7.99
C ALA A 189 -4.76 2.06 -9.38
N GLY A 190 -3.79 1.16 -9.55
CA GLY A 190 -3.61 0.34 -10.75
C GLY A 190 -3.93 -1.13 -10.49
N VAL A 191 -4.24 -1.88 -11.55
CA VAL A 191 -4.28 -3.34 -11.55
C VAL A 191 -3.48 -3.83 -12.75
N HIS A 192 -2.42 -4.59 -12.51
CA HIS A 192 -1.51 -5.10 -13.52
C HIS A 192 -1.55 -6.64 -13.54
N GLY A 193 -2.14 -7.18 -14.60
CA GLY A 193 -2.12 -8.60 -14.95
C GLY A 193 -0.81 -8.98 -15.62
N VAL A 194 -0.07 -9.86 -14.96
CA VAL A 194 1.25 -10.32 -15.43
C VAL A 194 1.23 -11.78 -15.91
N GLY A 195 0.06 -12.41 -15.96
CA GLY A 195 -0.14 -13.75 -16.47
C GLY A 195 0.78 -14.78 -15.83
N ARG A 196 1.65 -15.41 -16.62
CA ARG A 196 2.62 -16.41 -16.14
C ARG A 196 3.85 -15.82 -15.45
N ALA A 197 4.07 -14.51 -15.56
CA ALA A 197 5.16 -13.82 -14.88
C ALA A 197 4.83 -13.47 -13.42
N LEU A 198 3.63 -13.82 -12.93
CA LEU A 198 3.27 -13.65 -11.52
C LEU A 198 4.25 -14.45 -10.62
N PRO A 199 4.92 -13.81 -9.66
CA PRO A 199 5.88 -14.50 -8.79
C PRO A 199 5.21 -15.64 -8.01
N ALA A 200 5.76 -16.85 -8.12
CA ALA A 200 5.18 -18.05 -7.50
C ALA A 200 5.27 -18.05 -5.96
N ASP A 201 6.27 -17.36 -5.41
CA ASP A 201 6.52 -17.24 -3.97
C ASP A 201 5.59 -16.24 -3.28
N ARG A 202 5.10 -15.23 -4.02
CA ARG A 202 4.22 -14.17 -3.49
C ARG A 202 2.77 -14.27 -3.94
N GLY A 203 2.52 -14.75 -5.16
CA GLY A 203 1.19 -14.73 -5.77
C GLY A 203 0.70 -13.32 -6.08
N ALA A 204 -0.63 -13.15 -6.16
CA ALA A 204 -1.24 -11.83 -6.35
C ALA A 204 -0.99 -10.97 -5.10
N HIS A 205 -0.65 -9.69 -5.29
CA HIS A 205 -0.27 -8.81 -4.18
C HIS A 205 -0.42 -7.33 -4.55
N TRP A 206 -0.65 -6.50 -3.54
CA TRP A 206 -0.55 -5.06 -3.67
C TRP A 206 0.92 -4.63 -3.59
N MET A 207 1.39 -3.92 -4.62
CA MET A 207 2.68 -3.25 -4.66
C MET A 207 2.53 -1.80 -4.21
N THR A 208 3.42 -1.37 -3.31
CA THR A 208 3.48 0.01 -2.82
C THR A 208 4.59 0.77 -3.55
N TYR A 209 4.24 1.94 -4.08
CA TYR A 209 5.17 2.84 -4.75
C TYR A 209 5.40 4.08 -3.89
N PHE A 210 6.64 4.33 -3.49
CA PHE A 210 7.03 5.55 -2.79
C PHE A 210 7.65 6.56 -3.76
N ALA A 211 7.20 7.81 -3.70
CA ALA A 211 7.79 8.88 -4.49
C ALA A 211 9.22 9.16 -4.02
N VAL A 212 10.13 9.41 -4.96
CA VAL A 212 11.50 9.87 -4.71
C VAL A 212 11.88 10.92 -5.76
N ALA A 213 12.80 11.81 -5.42
CA ALA A 213 13.32 12.80 -6.37
C ALA A 213 14.20 12.15 -7.46
N ASP A 214 14.90 11.08 -7.13
CA ASP A 214 15.81 10.36 -8.02
C ASP A 214 15.78 8.86 -7.69
N PRO A 215 15.14 8.02 -8.55
CA PRO A 215 15.09 6.57 -8.37
C PRO A 215 16.46 5.88 -8.37
N ASP A 216 17.44 6.40 -9.10
CA ASP A 216 18.79 5.83 -9.20
C ASP A 216 19.54 6.07 -7.90
N ALA A 217 19.50 7.31 -7.40
CA ALA A 217 20.10 7.65 -6.11
C ALA A 217 19.40 6.89 -4.96
N ALA A 218 18.08 6.76 -5.01
CA ALA A 218 17.33 5.98 -4.02
C ALA A 218 17.70 4.49 -4.07
N ALA A 219 17.83 3.89 -5.26
CA ALA A 219 18.24 2.50 -5.42
C ALA A 219 19.66 2.24 -4.89
N ALA A 220 20.61 3.15 -5.17
CA ALA A 220 21.95 3.10 -4.60
C ALA A 220 21.90 3.20 -3.06
N ARG A 221 21.10 4.14 -2.54
CA ARG A 221 20.93 4.34 -1.09
C ARG A 221 20.33 3.12 -0.39
N VAL A 222 19.40 2.41 -1.03
CA VAL A 222 18.87 1.13 -0.52
C VAL A 222 19.99 0.12 -0.29
N VAL A 223 20.93 0.00 -1.22
CA VAL A 223 22.05 -0.95 -1.09
C VAL A 223 22.98 -0.54 0.06
N GLU A 224 23.31 0.75 0.19
CA GLU A 224 24.11 1.27 1.30
C GLU A 224 23.49 0.98 2.68
N LEU A 225 22.16 0.99 2.76
CA LEU A 225 21.39 0.69 3.97
C LEU A 225 21.16 -0.80 4.22
N GLY A 226 21.76 -1.68 3.40
CA GLY A 226 21.66 -3.14 3.54
C GLY A 226 20.44 -3.78 2.89
N GLY A 227 19.67 -3.02 2.10
CA GLY A 227 18.63 -3.54 1.22
C GLY A 227 19.18 -4.10 -0.09
N ARG A 228 18.29 -4.37 -1.06
CA ARG A 228 18.65 -4.90 -2.39
C ARG A 228 17.85 -4.24 -3.51
N VAL A 229 18.48 -4.09 -4.68
CA VAL A 229 17.77 -3.80 -5.93
C VAL A 229 17.32 -5.11 -6.56
N LEU A 230 16.04 -5.15 -6.99
CA LEU A 230 15.41 -6.32 -7.63
C LEU A 230 15.13 -6.07 -9.11
N ASP A 231 14.74 -4.85 -9.46
CA ASP A 231 14.65 -4.35 -10.84
C ASP A 231 15.35 -2.99 -10.90
N GLU A 232 16.34 -2.87 -11.78
CA GLU A 232 17.18 -1.69 -11.89
C GLU A 232 16.38 -0.44 -12.32
N PRO A 233 16.81 0.77 -11.92
CA PRO A 233 16.18 2.02 -12.34
C PRO A 233 16.02 2.13 -13.86
N ALA A 234 14.77 2.20 -14.31
CA ALA A 234 14.43 2.32 -15.72
C ALA A 234 13.24 3.25 -15.93
N ASP A 235 13.17 3.86 -17.12
CA ASP A 235 11.99 4.61 -17.53
C ASP A 235 10.86 3.63 -17.90
N ARG A 236 9.71 3.82 -17.26
CA ARG A 236 8.49 3.04 -17.47
C ARG A 236 7.33 4.00 -17.77
N ALA A 237 6.16 3.44 -18.06
CA ALA A 237 4.99 4.21 -18.50
C ALA A 237 4.58 5.36 -17.56
N PHE A 238 4.81 5.22 -16.25
CA PHE A 238 4.37 6.19 -15.24
C PHE A 238 5.51 6.99 -14.61
N GLY A 239 6.72 6.86 -15.13
CA GLY A 239 7.90 7.53 -14.60
C GLY A 239 9.13 6.65 -14.58
N ARG A 240 10.21 7.22 -14.06
CA ARG A 240 11.43 6.47 -13.77
C ARG A 240 11.24 5.75 -12.46
N GLN A 241 11.50 4.45 -12.41
CA GLN A 241 11.25 3.64 -11.22
C GLN A 241 12.25 2.49 -11.07
N ALA A 242 12.40 2.00 -9.84
CA ALA A 242 13.18 0.80 -9.49
C ALA A 242 12.41 -0.04 -8.45
N THR A 243 12.46 -1.36 -8.58
CA THR A 243 11.88 -2.27 -7.57
C THR A 243 12.98 -2.70 -6.62
N VAL A 244 12.75 -2.53 -5.32
CA VAL A 244 13.76 -2.74 -4.27
C VAL A 244 13.20 -3.56 -3.12
N ALA A 245 14.08 -4.13 -2.30
CA ALA A 245 13.77 -4.77 -1.04
C ALA A 245 14.48 -4.05 0.12
N ASP A 246 13.78 -3.84 1.23
CA ASP A 246 14.41 -3.37 2.46
C ASP A 246 15.32 -4.44 3.11
N VAL A 247 15.96 -4.06 4.21
CA VAL A 247 16.83 -4.92 5.02
C VAL A 247 16.13 -6.18 5.56
N GLU A 248 14.80 -6.16 5.71
CA GLU A 248 13.98 -7.29 6.16
C GLU A 248 13.41 -8.12 4.99
N GLY A 249 13.56 -7.64 3.75
CA GLY A 249 13.06 -8.24 2.53
C GLY A 249 11.69 -7.74 2.08
N ALA A 250 11.14 -6.69 2.69
CA ALA A 250 9.90 -6.06 2.21
C ALA A 250 10.15 -5.44 0.84
N VAL A 251 9.37 -5.86 -0.16
CA VAL A 251 9.51 -5.34 -1.52
C VAL A 251 8.58 -4.16 -1.77
N PHE A 252 9.12 -3.12 -2.39
CA PHE A 252 8.41 -1.91 -2.78
C PHE A 252 9.07 -1.28 -4.01
N THR A 253 8.39 -0.33 -4.63
CA THR A 253 8.93 0.43 -5.77
C THR A 253 9.25 1.86 -5.32
N VAL A 254 10.40 2.38 -5.73
CA VAL A 254 10.69 3.82 -5.68
C VAL A 254 10.45 4.40 -7.06
N ILE A 255 9.74 5.53 -7.13
CA ILE A 255 9.32 6.14 -8.40
C ILE A 255 9.50 7.65 -8.37
N ARG A 256 9.96 8.22 -9.48
CA ARG A 256 9.71 9.63 -9.80
C ARG A 256 8.61 9.66 -10.85
N PRO A 257 7.35 9.97 -10.46
CA PRO A 257 6.26 10.02 -11.41
C PRO A 257 6.58 11.02 -12.53
N THR A 258 6.23 10.67 -13.77
CA THR A 258 6.10 11.71 -14.79
C THR A 258 4.98 12.66 -14.34
N ALA A 259 5.20 13.98 -14.46
CA ALA A 259 4.15 14.94 -14.16
C ALA A 259 2.89 14.54 -14.92
N ALA A 260 1.79 14.28 -14.21
CA ALA A 260 0.53 13.97 -14.84
C ALA A 260 0.13 15.18 -15.69
N GLY A 261 0.01 14.97 -17.00
CA GLY A 261 -0.73 15.88 -17.88
C GLY A 261 -2.22 15.85 -17.56
#